data_AF-A0A7J9XXN2-F1
#
_entry.id   AF-A0A7J9XXN2-F1
#
_cell.length_a   1.000
_cell.length_b   1.000
_cell.length_c   1.000
_cell.angle_alpha   90.00
_cell.angle_beta   90.00
_cell.angle_gamma   90.00
#
_symmetry.space_group_name_H-M   'P 1'
#
loop_
_entity.id
_entity.type
_entity.pdbx_description
1 polymer ?
#
loop_
_entity_poly.entity_id
_entity_poly.type
_entity_poly.pdbx_seq_one_letter_code
_entity_poly.pdbx_strand_id
1 'polypeptide(L)'
;MVTLTYPGDWLTVAPDAESVTEHFAALAKRYARAWGEELIGPWKKEFQARGAPHLHLSTTPPMGFTTITDPDTGTRREVDFKTWLSITWADIVAHPDHEQRRRHRAAGTGIDYAEGIKLTDPRRMAVYFAKYGTAGGKEYQHRVPEEWISCYLVCESCGRDYDSNRDECPDCGHPDAEVVEQGSAGRFWGYRGLRPVLVARHVTPQDGIRAGRILRRWYRAKGLTRCVRRERVDQATGRVHYRTTTVRKQLFGDNRGFVTVNDAPAMASQLGRHLTETSAGDP
;
A
#
# COMPACT_ATOMS: atom_id res chain seq x y z
N MET A 1 10.08 0.43 -10.85
CA MET A 1 8.84 0.78 -10.15
C MET A 1 7.98 1.61 -11.07
N VAL A 2 6.71 1.25 -11.23
CA VAL A 2 5.73 2.05 -11.96
C VAL A 2 4.86 2.79 -10.94
N THR A 3 4.58 4.06 -11.18
CA THR A 3 3.65 4.86 -10.37
C THR A 3 2.53 5.41 -11.24
N LEU A 4 1.31 5.40 -10.70
CA LEU A 4 0.11 5.93 -11.33
C LEU A 4 -0.56 6.92 -10.38
N THR A 5 -0.89 8.10 -10.85
CA THR A 5 -1.63 9.12 -10.07
C THR A 5 -2.84 9.61 -10.85
N TYR A 6 -3.62 10.49 -10.26
CA TYR A 6 -4.85 11.04 -10.81
C TYR A 6 -4.68 12.52 -11.19
N PRO A 7 -5.56 13.08 -12.04
CA PRO A 7 -5.59 14.51 -12.40
C PRO A 7 -5.68 15.44 -11.19
N GLY A 8 -5.53 16.75 -11.41
CA GLY A 8 -5.67 17.80 -10.41
C GLY A 8 -6.97 17.66 -9.60
N ASP A 9 -8.07 17.66 -10.36
CA ASP A 9 -9.41 17.36 -9.92
C ASP A 9 -9.67 15.85 -9.99
N TRP A 10 -9.20 15.13 -8.98
CA TRP A 10 -9.24 13.67 -9.00
C TRP A 10 -10.61 13.10 -8.58
N LEU A 11 -11.38 13.83 -7.78
CA LEU A 11 -12.69 13.36 -7.28
C LEU A 11 -13.70 13.18 -8.41
N THR A 12 -13.66 14.03 -9.43
CA THR A 12 -14.48 13.91 -10.65
C THR A 12 -14.36 12.56 -11.34
N VAL A 13 -13.19 11.91 -11.23
CA VAL A 13 -12.89 10.64 -11.91
C VAL A 13 -12.71 9.46 -10.97
N ALA A 14 -12.49 9.71 -9.67
CA ALA A 14 -12.33 8.66 -8.67
C ALA A 14 -13.05 9.04 -7.37
N PRO A 15 -14.40 9.18 -7.42
CA PRO A 15 -15.20 9.56 -6.25
C PRO A 15 -15.19 8.49 -5.15
N ASP A 16 -14.81 7.25 -5.48
CA ASP A 16 -14.77 6.13 -4.54
C ASP A 16 -13.61 5.16 -4.84
N ALA A 17 -13.42 4.18 -3.95
CA ALA A 17 -12.40 3.16 -4.10
C ALA A 17 -12.71 2.14 -5.22
N GLU A 18 -13.97 2.01 -5.61
CA GLU A 18 -14.41 1.11 -6.67
C GLU A 18 -13.91 1.60 -8.02
N SER A 19 -14.11 2.89 -8.32
CA SER A 19 -13.58 3.59 -9.49
C SER A 19 -12.09 3.35 -9.69
N VAL A 20 -11.29 3.44 -8.61
CA VAL A 20 -9.85 3.17 -8.67
C VAL A 20 -9.55 1.69 -8.97
N THR A 21 -10.36 0.78 -8.44
CA THR A 21 -10.23 -0.66 -8.68
C THR A 21 -10.55 -0.99 -10.14
N GLU A 22 -11.59 -0.39 -10.70
CA GLU A 22 -11.98 -0.53 -12.10
C GLU A 22 -10.91 0.02 -13.04
N HIS A 23 -10.40 1.22 -12.79
CA HIS A 23 -9.29 1.78 -13.56
C HIS A 23 -8.08 0.86 -13.56
N PHE A 24 -7.70 0.33 -12.40
CA PHE A 24 -6.56 -0.57 -12.31
C PHE A 24 -6.81 -1.90 -13.05
N ALA A 25 -8.02 -2.44 -12.99
CA ALA A 25 -8.41 -3.61 -13.75
C ALA A 25 -8.40 -3.36 -15.27
N ALA A 26 -8.84 -2.18 -15.71
CA ALA A 26 -8.79 -1.76 -17.11
C ALA A 26 -7.35 -1.65 -17.61
N LEU A 27 -6.45 -1.08 -16.80
CA LEU A 27 -5.02 -1.01 -17.11
C LEU A 27 -4.43 -2.41 -17.29
N ALA A 28 -4.69 -3.34 -16.37
CA ALA A 28 -4.18 -4.70 -16.48
C ALA A 28 -4.68 -5.42 -17.76
N LYS A 29 -5.96 -5.25 -18.12
CA LYS A 29 -6.52 -5.80 -19.37
C LYS A 29 -5.89 -5.17 -20.62
N ARG A 30 -5.65 -3.86 -20.61
CA ARG A 30 -5.00 -3.15 -21.73
C ARG A 30 -3.52 -3.52 -21.84
N TYR A 31 -2.82 -3.70 -20.72
CA TYR A 31 -1.45 -4.19 -20.67
C TYR A 31 -1.33 -5.57 -21.34
N ALA A 32 -2.18 -6.53 -20.94
CA ALA A 32 -2.15 -7.87 -21.52
C ALA A 32 -2.36 -7.89 -23.03
N ARG A 33 -3.25 -7.04 -23.54
CA ARG A 33 -3.49 -6.91 -24.98
C ARG A 33 -2.35 -6.24 -25.74
N ALA A 34 -1.73 -5.22 -25.15
CA ALA A 34 -0.69 -4.44 -25.81
C ALA A 34 0.68 -5.13 -25.83
N TRP A 35 0.98 -5.94 -24.81
CA TRP A 35 2.30 -6.53 -24.60
C TRP A 35 2.33 -8.05 -24.69
N GLY A 36 1.17 -8.70 -24.79
CA GLY A 36 1.08 -10.16 -24.94
C GLY A 36 1.40 -10.94 -23.67
N GLU A 37 1.53 -10.26 -22.53
CA GLU A 37 1.82 -10.86 -21.22
C GLU A 37 0.99 -10.22 -20.11
N GLU A 38 0.75 -10.95 -19.01
CA GLU A 38 -0.02 -10.41 -17.89
C GLU A 38 0.78 -9.37 -17.09
N LEU A 39 0.07 -8.37 -16.54
CA LEU A 39 0.67 -7.46 -15.57
C LEU A 39 0.89 -8.21 -14.25
N ILE A 40 2.14 -8.63 -14.01
CA ILE A 40 2.54 -9.40 -12.83
C ILE A 40 3.29 -8.51 -11.84
N GLY A 41 2.96 -8.64 -10.55
CA GLY A 41 3.72 -8.04 -9.46
C GLY A 41 2.88 -7.58 -8.28
N PRO A 42 3.54 -7.23 -7.15
CA PRO A 42 2.87 -6.57 -6.04
C PRO A 42 2.55 -5.11 -6.39
N TRP A 43 1.43 -4.64 -5.85
CA TRP A 43 0.99 -3.27 -5.98
C TRP A 43 0.52 -2.73 -4.64
N LYS A 44 0.54 -1.40 -4.51
CA LYS A 44 0.08 -0.68 -3.33
C LYS A 44 -0.63 0.60 -3.72
N LYS A 45 -1.74 0.88 -3.04
CA LYS A 45 -2.42 2.15 -3.03
C LYS A 45 -1.99 2.97 -1.83
N GLU A 46 -1.65 4.21 -2.12
CA GLU A 46 -1.36 5.28 -1.16
C GLU A 46 -2.13 6.52 -1.60
N PHE A 47 -2.19 7.54 -0.74
CA PHE A 47 -2.83 8.81 -1.08
C PHE A 47 -1.81 9.95 -1.09
N GLN A 48 -1.93 10.85 -2.06
CA GLN A 48 -1.16 12.09 -2.07
C GLN A 48 -1.65 13.05 -0.98
N ALA A 49 -0.89 14.11 -0.70
CA ALA A 49 -1.26 15.08 0.35
C ALA A 49 -2.62 15.75 0.08
N ARG A 50 -3.01 15.81 -1.19
CA ARG A 50 -4.29 16.32 -1.69
C ARG A 50 -5.43 15.28 -1.74
N GLY A 51 -5.27 14.12 -1.10
CA GLY A 51 -6.23 13.02 -1.12
C GLY A 51 -6.19 12.13 -2.37
N ALA A 52 -5.61 12.59 -3.48
CA ALA A 52 -5.60 11.82 -4.74
C ALA A 52 -4.99 10.41 -4.57
N PRO A 53 -5.65 9.35 -5.06
CA PRO A 53 -5.10 8.00 -5.05
C PRO A 53 -3.78 7.91 -5.83
N HIS A 54 -2.90 7.03 -5.38
CA HIS A 54 -1.59 6.82 -5.96
C HIS A 54 -1.22 5.35 -5.90
N LEU A 55 -1.01 4.73 -7.07
CA LEU A 55 -0.68 3.31 -7.17
C LEU A 55 0.82 3.16 -7.44
N HIS A 56 1.47 2.31 -6.65
CA HIS A 56 2.84 1.87 -6.86
C HIS A 56 2.81 0.41 -7.29
N LEU A 57 3.46 0.08 -8.40
CA LEU A 57 3.50 -1.26 -8.96
C LEU A 57 4.95 -1.68 -9.17
N SER A 58 5.34 -2.77 -8.49
CA SER A 58 6.62 -3.40 -8.75
C SER A 58 6.42 -4.47 -9.80
N THR A 59 6.70 -4.09 -11.04
CA THR A 59 6.67 -4.99 -12.18
C THR A 59 7.93 -4.74 -13.01
N THR A 60 8.23 -5.65 -13.93
CA THR A 60 9.26 -5.45 -14.94
C THR A 60 8.59 -4.83 -16.16
N PRO A 61 8.83 -3.55 -16.47
CA PRO A 61 8.31 -2.96 -17.69
C PRO A 61 8.73 -3.78 -18.91
N PRO A 62 7.82 -4.04 -19.87
CA PRO A 62 8.16 -4.73 -21.08
C PRO A 62 9.15 -3.90 -21.88
N MET A 63 10.12 -4.58 -22.50
CA MET A 63 11.12 -3.95 -23.34
C MET A 63 10.60 -3.90 -24.79
N GLY A 64 10.87 -2.80 -25.48
CA GLY A 64 10.50 -2.61 -26.87
C GLY A 64 9.29 -1.69 -27.07
N PHE A 65 8.58 -1.91 -28.18
CA PHE A 65 7.54 -1.02 -28.66
C PHE A 65 6.23 -1.79 -28.86
N THR A 66 5.12 -1.07 -28.74
CA THR A 66 3.77 -1.54 -29.08
C THR A 66 3.06 -0.52 -29.96
N THR A 67 2.01 -0.94 -30.66
CA THR A 67 1.19 -0.03 -31.46
C THR A 67 -0.06 0.38 -30.69
N ILE A 68 -0.34 1.69 -30.63
CA ILE A 68 -1.56 2.24 -30.04
C ILE A 68 -2.21 3.24 -31.01
N THR A 69 -3.54 3.29 -31.01
CA THR A 69 -4.28 4.40 -31.58
C THR A 69 -4.47 5.45 -30.50
N ASP A 70 -3.90 6.64 -30.71
CA ASP A 70 -4.02 7.73 -29.76
C ASP A 70 -5.49 8.17 -29.65
N PRO A 71 -6.12 8.10 -28.47
CA PRO A 71 -7.53 8.43 -28.32
C PRO A 71 -7.81 9.92 -28.53
N ASP A 72 -6.81 10.80 -28.33
CA ASP A 72 -6.99 12.24 -28.48
C ASP A 72 -6.85 12.69 -29.95
N THR A 73 -6.06 11.98 -30.77
CA THR A 73 -5.79 12.37 -32.17
C THR A 73 -6.31 11.37 -33.22
N GLY A 74 -6.76 10.19 -32.80
CA GLY A 74 -7.11 9.07 -33.68
C GLY A 74 -5.92 8.46 -34.44
N THR A 75 -4.69 8.94 -34.19
CA THR A 75 -3.51 8.53 -34.96
C THR A 75 -2.95 7.22 -34.43
N ARG A 76 -2.77 6.25 -35.33
CA ARG A 76 -2.07 5.00 -35.01
C ARG A 76 -0.57 5.22 -35.04
N ARG A 77 0.13 4.85 -33.97
CA ARG A 77 1.58 4.99 -33.86
C ARG A 77 2.23 3.91 -33.00
N GLU A 78 3.48 3.64 -33.29
CA GLU A 78 4.36 2.80 -32.48
C GLU A 78 4.95 3.63 -31.33
N VAL A 79 4.92 3.07 -30.12
CA VAL A 79 5.30 3.77 -28.89
C VAL A 79 6.02 2.83 -27.93
N ASP A 80 6.94 3.39 -27.13
CA ASP A 80 7.58 2.67 -26.04
C ASP A 80 6.61 2.46 -24.86
N PHE A 81 7.01 1.65 -23.88
CA PHE A 81 6.18 1.38 -22.70
C PHE A 81 5.81 2.64 -21.91
N LYS A 82 6.75 3.59 -21.76
CA LYS A 82 6.49 4.83 -21.01
C LYS A 82 5.39 5.66 -21.66
N THR A 83 5.47 5.84 -22.97
CA THR A 83 4.51 6.60 -23.76
C THR A 83 3.18 5.86 -23.81
N TRP A 84 3.19 4.55 -24.03
CA TRP A 84 1.99 3.71 -23.98
C TRP A 84 1.26 3.83 -22.64
N LEU A 85 2.00 3.77 -21.53
CA LEU A 85 1.45 3.84 -20.17
C LEU A 85 0.82 5.21 -19.89
N SER A 86 1.50 6.30 -20.27
CA SER A 86 0.98 7.67 -20.16
C SER A 86 -0.34 7.85 -20.93
N ILE A 87 -0.40 7.41 -22.20
CA ILE A 87 -1.60 7.50 -23.04
C ILE A 87 -2.72 6.65 -22.45
N THR A 88 -2.41 5.40 -22.14
CA THR A 88 -3.40 4.41 -21.69
C THR A 88 -3.98 4.79 -20.34
N TRP A 89 -3.17 5.30 -19.42
CA TRP A 89 -3.64 5.69 -18.10
C TRP A 89 -4.52 6.95 -18.14
N ALA A 90 -4.14 7.95 -18.94
CA ALA A 90 -4.98 9.13 -19.15
C ALA A 90 -6.32 8.78 -19.81
N ASP A 91 -6.32 7.83 -20.75
CA ASP A 91 -7.54 7.36 -21.41
C ASP A 91 -8.42 6.48 -20.53
N ILE A 92 -7.84 5.71 -19.60
CA ILE A 92 -8.62 4.95 -18.62
C ILE A 92 -9.30 5.90 -17.63
N VAL A 93 -8.57 6.88 -17.12
CA VAL A 93 -9.09 7.83 -16.13
C VAL A 93 -10.04 8.84 -16.77
N ALA A 94 -9.87 9.14 -18.06
CA ALA A 94 -10.83 9.82 -18.92
C ALA A 94 -11.46 11.09 -18.32
N HIS A 95 -10.65 11.97 -17.72
CA HIS A 95 -11.17 13.20 -17.12
C HIS A 95 -11.96 14.04 -18.16
N PRO A 96 -13.19 14.50 -17.82
CA PRO A 96 -14.05 15.20 -18.77
C PRO A 96 -13.49 16.56 -19.20
N ASP A 97 -12.83 17.29 -18.30
CA ASP A 97 -12.04 18.48 -18.65
C ASP A 97 -10.77 18.09 -19.42
N HIS A 98 -10.68 18.58 -20.67
CA HIS A 98 -9.55 18.36 -21.57
C HIS A 98 -8.21 18.87 -21.04
N GLU A 99 -8.18 19.98 -20.28
CA GLU A 99 -6.95 20.52 -19.71
C GLU A 99 -6.45 19.66 -18.55
N GLN A 100 -7.36 19.19 -17.69
CA GLN A 100 -7.04 18.20 -16.66
C GLN A 100 -6.51 16.91 -17.28
N ARG A 101 -7.18 16.40 -18.32
CA ARG A 101 -6.74 15.22 -19.09
C ARG A 101 -5.36 15.43 -19.70
N ARG A 102 -5.08 16.59 -20.31
CA ARG A 102 -3.78 16.92 -20.91
C ARG A 102 -2.66 16.92 -19.87
N ARG A 103 -2.86 17.57 -18.72
CA ARG A 103 -1.88 17.61 -17.61
C ARG A 103 -1.67 16.22 -17.02
N HIS A 104 -2.75 15.47 -16.82
CA HIS A 104 -2.69 14.11 -16.31
C HIS A 104 -1.96 13.17 -17.27
N ARG A 105 -2.16 13.29 -18.57
CA ARG A 105 -1.37 12.55 -19.56
C ARG A 105 0.12 12.84 -19.44
N ALA A 106 0.50 14.10 -19.23
CA ALA A 106 1.90 14.49 -19.12
C ALA A 106 2.58 14.04 -17.81
N ALA A 107 1.85 13.97 -16.70
CA ALA A 107 2.43 13.78 -15.36
C ALA A 107 1.78 12.67 -14.51
N GLY A 108 0.81 11.95 -15.06
CA GLY A 108 -0.03 10.97 -14.38
C GLY A 108 0.65 9.63 -14.14
N THR A 109 1.80 9.39 -14.78
CA THR A 109 2.55 8.14 -14.69
C THR A 109 4.04 8.40 -14.47
N GLY A 110 4.69 7.51 -13.74
CA GLY A 110 6.13 7.54 -13.51
C GLY A 110 6.74 6.16 -13.64
N ILE A 111 7.95 6.10 -14.18
CA ILE A 111 8.74 4.86 -14.25
C ILE A 111 10.10 5.16 -13.63
N ASP A 112 10.36 4.53 -12.49
CA ASP A 112 11.64 4.63 -11.79
C ASP A 112 12.38 3.30 -11.87
N TYR A 113 13.38 3.25 -12.76
CA TYR A 113 14.25 2.09 -12.93
C TYR A 113 15.23 1.93 -11.76
N ALA A 114 15.69 3.02 -11.12
CA ALA A 114 16.63 2.95 -10.00
C ALA A 114 15.96 2.38 -8.75
N GLU A 115 14.74 2.81 -8.45
CA GLU A 115 13.92 2.23 -7.39
C GLU A 115 13.51 0.79 -7.75
N GLY A 116 13.24 0.53 -9.04
CA GLY A 116 13.02 -0.83 -9.56
C GLY A 116 14.18 -1.78 -9.26
N ILE A 117 15.42 -1.35 -9.48
CA ILE A 117 16.63 -2.14 -9.17
C ILE A 117 16.72 -2.42 -7.67
N LYS A 118 16.40 -1.46 -6.79
CA LYS A 118 16.39 -1.73 -5.33
C LYS A 118 15.31 -2.73 -4.91
N LEU A 119 14.21 -2.83 -5.66
CA LEU A 119 13.11 -3.76 -5.43
C LEU A 119 13.38 -5.18 -5.95
N THR A 120 14.51 -5.41 -6.64
CA THR A 120 14.99 -6.77 -6.93
C THR A 120 15.42 -7.52 -5.67
N ASP A 121 15.78 -6.80 -4.59
CA ASP A 121 16.01 -7.39 -3.27
C ASP A 121 14.65 -7.67 -2.60
N PRO A 122 14.28 -8.95 -2.37
CA PRO A 122 12.96 -9.31 -1.87
C PRO A 122 12.65 -8.70 -0.49
N ARG A 123 13.66 -8.49 0.34
CA ARG A 123 13.51 -7.87 1.66
C ARG A 123 13.21 -6.38 1.53
N ARG A 124 13.89 -5.66 0.65
CA ARG A 124 13.59 -4.26 0.34
C ARG A 124 12.22 -4.11 -0.26
N MET A 125 11.83 -5.02 -1.17
CA MET A 125 10.46 -5.06 -1.72
C MET A 125 9.43 -5.26 -0.62
N ALA A 126 9.60 -6.25 0.25
CA ALA A 126 8.70 -6.49 1.37
C ALA A 126 8.63 -5.29 2.34
N VAL A 127 9.76 -4.68 2.69
CA VAL A 127 9.79 -3.48 3.55
C VAL A 127 9.12 -2.28 2.89
N TYR A 128 9.28 -2.11 1.57
CA TYR A 128 8.66 -1.03 0.81
C TYR A 128 7.13 -1.16 0.80
N PHE A 129 6.62 -2.32 0.36
CA PHE A 129 5.18 -2.54 0.22
C PHE A 129 4.47 -2.64 1.58
N ALA A 130 5.03 -3.39 2.53
CA ALA A 130 4.49 -3.50 3.88
C ALA A 130 4.78 -2.25 4.75
N LYS A 131 5.62 -1.33 4.28
CA LYS A 131 6.02 -0.07 4.96
C LYS A 131 6.44 -0.25 6.43
N TYR A 132 7.04 -1.39 6.78
CA TYR A 132 7.52 -1.71 8.13
C TYR A 132 8.44 -0.60 8.68
N GLY A 133 7.87 0.27 9.53
CA GLY A 133 8.61 1.30 10.26
C GLY A 133 8.64 2.70 9.62
N THR A 134 7.67 3.06 8.78
CA THR A 134 7.45 4.47 8.41
C THR A 134 6.68 5.21 9.52
N ALA A 135 7.36 5.48 10.63
CA ALA A 135 6.93 6.55 11.54
C ALA A 135 7.51 7.87 11.02
N GLY A 136 6.67 8.84 10.67
CA GLY A 136 7.11 10.14 10.15
C GLY A 136 6.05 10.85 9.29
N GLY A 137 6.39 12.03 8.75
CA GLY A 137 5.46 12.95 8.07
C GLY A 137 4.81 12.47 6.76
N LYS A 138 4.86 11.17 6.45
CA LYS A 138 4.17 10.54 5.31
C LYS A 138 3.07 9.56 5.73
N GLU A 139 2.70 9.56 7.00
CA GLU A 139 1.62 8.71 7.53
C GLU A 139 0.26 9.02 6.89
N TYR A 140 0.06 10.27 6.43
CA TYR A 140 -1.14 10.67 5.68
C TYR A 140 -1.40 9.79 4.44
N GLN A 141 -0.36 9.16 3.87
CA GLN A 141 -0.47 8.31 2.69
C GLN A 141 -1.30 7.03 2.93
N HIS A 142 -1.64 6.73 4.19
CA HIS A 142 -2.48 5.60 4.60
C HIS A 142 -3.88 6.02 5.06
N ARG A 143 -4.14 7.32 5.12
CA ARG A 143 -5.46 7.84 5.47
C ARG A 143 -6.32 7.86 4.23
N VAL A 144 -7.47 7.22 4.34
CA VAL A 144 -8.51 7.27 3.30
C VAL A 144 -9.00 8.73 3.22
N PRO A 145 -9.19 9.29 2.01
CA PRO A 145 -9.82 10.59 1.86
C PRO A 145 -11.20 10.59 2.49
N GLU A 146 -11.58 11.68 3.15
CA GLU A 146 -12.89 11.82 3.80
C GLU A 146 -14.02 11.68 2.77
N GLU A 147 -13.79 12.09 1.53
CA GLU A 147 -14.75 12.00 0.43
C GLU A 147 -15.11 10.54 0.06
N TRP A 148 -14.29 9.57 0.46
CA TRP A 148 -14.58 8.14 0.29
C TRP A 148 -15.27 7.51 1.50
N ILE A 149 -15.46 8.30 2.56
CA ILE A 149 -16.12 7.91 3.80
C ILE A 149 -17.47 8.63 3.85
N SER A 150 -18.54 7.87 3.63
CA SER A 150 -19.90 8.35 3.86
C SER A 150 -20.25 8.22 5.34
N CYS A 151 -20.34 9.35 6.05
CA CYS A 151 -20.88 9.39 7.40
C CYS A 151 -22.40 9.54 7.34
N TYR A 152 -23.13 8.60 7.93
CA TYR A 152 -24.58 8.69 8.14
C TYR A 152 -24.88 8.47 9.62
N LEU A 153 -25.94 9.12 10.08
CA LEU A 153 -26.44 8.99 11.44
C LEU A 153 -27.47 7.86 11.47
N VAL A 154 -27.40 7.00 12.48
CA VAL A 154 -28.44 6.01 12.78
C VAL A 154 -29.18 6.44 14.03
N CYS A 155 -30.45 6.79 13.89
CA CYS A 155 -31.28 7.25 15.01
C CYS A 155 -31.33 6.18 16.11
N GLU A 156 -30.99 6.55 17.35
CA GLU A 156 -30.99 5.59 18.47
C GLU A 156 -32.39 5.14 18.86
N SER A 157 -33.42 5.95 18.58
CA SER A 157 -34.81 5.63 18.92
C SER A 157 -35.49 4.73 17.90
N CYS A 158 -35.38 5.05 16.60
CA CYS A 158 -36.13 4.34 15.55
C CYS A 158 -35.24 3.51 14.60
N GLY A 159 -33.92 3.60 14.72
CA GLY A 159 -32.96 2.86 13.89
C GLY A 159 -32.85 3.34 12.43
N ARG A 160 -33.48 4.47 12.08
CA ARG A 160 -33.41 5.05 10.74
C ARG A 160 -32.04 5.64 10.45
N ASP A 161 -31.48 5.34 9.29
CA ASP A 161 -30.29 5.99 8.75
C ASP A 161 -30.64 7.31 8.03
N TYR A 162 -29.83 8.35 8.26
CA TYR A 162 -30.01 9.66 7.65
C TYR A 162 -28.69 10.44 7.51
N ASP A 163 -28.71 11.49 6.69
CA ASP A 163 -27.54 12.32 6.39
C ASP A 163 -26.97 12.97 7.66
N SER A 164 -25.65 12.93 7.82
CA SER A 164 -24.95 13.48 8.99
C SER A 164 -25.01 15.00 9.13
N ASN A 165 -25.49 15.73 8.11
CA ASN A 165 -25.71 17.17 8.16
C ASN A 165 -27.03 17.59 8.83
N ARG A 166 -27.82 16.65 9.37
CA ARG A 166 -29.06 16.95 10.09
C ARG A 166 -28.89 16.84 11.60
N ASP A 167 -29.47 17.80 12.32
CA ASP A 167 -29.47 17.84 13.78
C ASP A 167 -30.51 16.87 14.40
N GLU A 168 -31.52 16.44 13.65
CA GLU A 168 -32.60 15.58 14.13
C GLU A 168 -33.03 14.55 13.07
N CYS A 169 -33.52 13.39 13.54
CA CYS A 169 -34.01 12.32 12.70
C CYS A 169 -35.22 12.78 11.85
N PRO A 170 -35.19 12.64 10.51
CA PRO A 170 -36.26 13.09 9.63
C PRO A 170 -37.64 12.48 9.90
N ASP A 171 -37.68 11.22 10.37
CA ASP A 171 -38.92 10.48 10.53
C ASP A 171 -39.58 10.69 11.91
N CYS A 172 -38.77 10.77 12.98
CA CYS A 172 -39.29 10.82 14.35
C CYS A 172 -38.90 12.07 15.15
N GLY A 173 -38.04 12.95 14.59
CA GLY A 173 -37.54 14.15 15.27
C GLY A 173 -36.60 13.88 16.45
N HIS A 174 -36.13 12.63 16.61
CA HIS A 174 -35.21 12.29 17.69
C HIS A 174 -33.84 12.93 17.45
N PRO A 175 -33.26 13.64 18.44
CA PRO A 175 -31.98 14.33 18.28
C PRO A 175 -30.78 13.39 18.39
N ASP A 176 -30.90 12.29 19.14
CA ASP A 176 -29.76 11.40 19.36
C ASP A 176 -29.65 10.35 18.24
N ALA A 177 -28.44 10.22 17.71
CA ALA A 177 -28.08 9.22 16.72
C ALA A 177 -26.61 8.81 16.84
N GLU A 178 -26.36 7.53 16.51
CA GLU A 178 -25.01 6.99 16.38
C GLU A 178 -24.42 7.42 15.03
N VAL A 179 -23.20 7.99 15.04
CA VAL A 179 -22.47 8.28 13.80
C VAL A 179 -21.88 6.98 13.28
N VAL A 180 -22.35 6.54 12.12
CA VAL A 180 -21.85 5.37 11.42
C VAL A 180 -21.06 5.82 10.20
N GLU A 181 -19.79 5.46 10.16
CA GLU A 181 -18.93 5.64 8.99
C GLU A 181 -19.09 4.42 8.07
N GLN A 182 -19.78 4.56 6.92
CA GLN A 182 -19.64 3.65 5.78
C GLN A 182 -18.60 4.17 4.81
N GLY A 183 -17.97 3.26 4.08
CA GLY A 183 -16.95 3.59 3.12
C GLY A 183 -15.75 2.70 3.31
N SER A 184 -15.06 2.42 2.22
CA SER A 184 -13.91 1.54 2.25
C SER A 184 -12.90 2.06 1.26
N ALA A 185 -11.63 2.10 1.66
CA ALA A 185 -10.55 2.26 0.70
C ALA A 185 -10.34 1.01 -0.18
N GLY A 186 -11.18 -0.02 -0.08
CA GLY A 186 -10.94 -1.31 -0.72
C GLY A 186 -9.60 -1.90 -0.28
N ARG A 187 -8.95 -2.66 -1.16
CA ARG A 187 -7.61 -3.18 -0.87
C ARG A 187 -6.56 -2.06 -0.99
N PHE A 188 -5.79 -1.89 0.07
CA PHE A 188 -4.61 -0.99 0.09
C PHE A 188 -3.39 -1.58 -0.61
N TRP A 189 -3.29 -2.89 -0.72
CA TRP A 189 -2.20 -3.56 -1.40
C TRP A 189 -2.64 -4.94 -1.86
N GLY A 190 -1.86 -5.52 -2.76
CA GLY A 190 -2.07 -6.88 -3.20
C GLY A 190 -0.99 -7.32 -4.16
N TYR A 191 -1.22 -8.44 -4.80
CA TYR A 191 -0.40 -8.97 -5.87
C TYR A 191 -1.28 -9.39 -7.03
N ARG A 192 -0.73 -9.30 -8.24
CA ARG A 192 -1.38 -9.75 -9.48
C ARG A 192 -0.47 -10.73 -10.20
N GLY A 193 -1.04 -11.81 -10.73
CA GLY A 193 -0.29 -12.86 -11.43
C GLY A 193 0.66 -13.67 -10.53
N LEU A 194 0.74 -13.38 -9.23
CA LEU A 194 1.51 -14.16 -8.27
C LEU A 194 0.63 -15.19 -7.59
N ARG A 195 1.11 -16.43 -7.52
CA ARG A 195 0.47 -17.50 -6.75
C ARG A 195 1.12 -17.57 -5.37
N PRO A 196 0.37 -17.38 -4.27
CA PRO A 196 0.93 -17.51 -2.95
C PRO A 196 1.32 -18.97 -2.70
N VAL A 197 2.57 -19.21 -2.32
CA VAL A 197 3.01 -20.51 -1.83
C VAL A 197 2.94 -20.45 -0.31
N LEU A 198 1.84 -20.95 0.24
CA LEU A 198 1.61 -20.99 1.68
C LEU A 198 1.83 -22.41 2.20
N VAL A 199 2.66 -22.53 3.24
CA VAL A 199 2.89 -23.79 3.94
C VAL A 199 2.58 -23.55 5.41
N ALA A 200 1.40 -23.97 5.85
CA ALA A 200 1.08 -24.02 7.26
C ALA A 200 1.68 -25.30 7.88
N ARG A 201 2.26 -25.17 9.07
CA ARG A 201 2.78 -26.28 9.86
C ARG A 201 2.32 -26.11 11.29
N HIS A 202 1.77 -27.19 11.86
CA HIS A 202 1.58 -27.26 13.29
C HIS A 202 2.94 -27.38 13.95
N VAL A 203 3.21 -26.50 14.89
CA VAL A 203 4.41 -26.54 15.73
C VAL A 203 3.95 -26.73 17.16
N THR A 204 4.71 -27.49 17.94
CA THR A 204 4.45 -27.60 19.38
C THR A 204 4.68 -26.24 20.05
N PRO A 205 4.05 -25.96 21.20
CA PRO A 205 4.35 -24.73 21.95
C PRO A 205 5.84 -24.56 22.26
N GLN A 206 6.54 -25.66 22.56
CA GLN A 206 7.98 -25.68 22.86
C GLN A 206 8.81 -25.27 21.63
N ASP A 207 8.52 -25.85 20.46
CA ASP A 207 9.19 -25.48 19.21
C ASP A 207 8.91 -24.03 18.83
N GLY A 208 7.67 -23.56 19.01
CA GLY A 208 7.29 -22.17 18.79
C GLY A 208 8.08 -21.20 19.67
N ILE A 209 8.26 -21.52 20.96
CA ILE A 209 9.07 -20.71 21.89
C ILE A 209 10.55 -20.73 21.48
N ARG A 210 11.11 -21.91 21.17
CA ARG A 210 12.51 -22.07 20.74
C ARG A 210 12.77 -21.27 19.46
N ALA A 211 11.92 -21.43 18.44
CA ALA A 211 11.98 -20.69 17.18
C ALA A 211 11.91 -19.18 17.41
N GLY A 212 10.95 -18.72 18.22
CA GLY A 212 10.78 -17.31 18.55
C GLY A 212 12.01 -16.70 19.24
N ARG A 213 12.67 -17.44 20.14
CA ARG A 213 13.91 -17.02 20.81
C ARG A 213 15.07 -16.89 19.82
N ILE A 214 15.25 -17.87 18.94
CA ILE A 214 16.32 -17.89 17.93
C ILE A 214 16.15 -16.71 16.97
N LEU A 215 14.95 -16.55 16.41
CA LEU A 215 14.63 -15.46 15.48
C LEU A 215 14.79 -14.09 16.14
N ARG A 216 14.37 -13.94 17.41
CA ARG A 216 14.59 -12.71 18.18
C ARG A 216 16.07 -12.41 18.40
N ARG A 217 16.88 -13.43 18.72
CA ARG A 217 18.34 -13.27 18.89
C ARG A 217 19.00 -12.87 17.57
N TRP A 218 18.67 -13.56 16.48
CA TRP A 218 19.13 -13.23 15.14
C TRP A 218 18.76 -11.79 14.76
N TYR A 219 17.51 -11.40 15.00
CA TYR A 219 17.02 -10.04 14.72
C TYR A 219 17.78 -8.98 15.51
N ARG A 220 17.99 -9.20 16.81
CA ARG A 220 18.77 -8.31 17.67
C ARG A 220 20.22 -8.17 17.19
N ALA A 221 20.83 -9.25 16.72
CA ALA A 221 22.19 -9.24 16.21
C ALA A 221 22.36 -8.38 14.94
N LYS A 222 21.29 -8.15 14.16
CA LYS A 222 21.33 -7.24 13.01
C LYS A 222 21.48 -5.77 13.39
N GLY A 223 21.31 -5.40 14.67
CA GLY A 223 21.55 -4.04 15.15
C GLY A 223 20.69 -2.97 14.47
N LEU A 224 19.52 -3.34 13.92
CA LEU A 224 18.70 -2.41 13.15
C LEU A 224 18.21 -1.25 14.00
N THR A 225 18.47 -0.03 13.54
CA THR A 225 18.05 1.22 14.20
C THR A 225 17.02 1.98 13.38
N ARG A 226 16.31 2.91 14.02
CA ARG A 226 15.45 3.93 13.41
C ARG A 226 15.70 5.27 14.08
N CYS A 227 15.67 6.35 13.31
CA CYS A 227 15.63 7.70 13.86
C CYS A 227 14.20 8.05 14.25
N VAL A 228 14.03 8.60 15.45
CA VAL A 228 12.75 9.09 15.95
C VAL A 228 12.94 10.48 16.53
N ARG A 229 11.96 11.38 16.33
CA ARG A 229 11.91 12.62 17.10
C ARG A 229 11.29 12.31 18.45
N ARG A 230 12.02 12.62 19.52
CA ARG A 230 11.53 12.51 20.89
C ARG A 230 11.34 13.88 21.46
N GLU A 231 10.22 14.02 22.15
CA GLU A 231 9.95 15.17 22.98
C GLU A 231 10.88 15.19 24.19
N ARG A 232 11.32 16.40 24.53
CA ARG A 232 12.08 16.71 25.73
C ARG A 232 11.47 17.95 26.33
N VAL A 233 10.96 17.82 27.55
CA VAL A 233 10.40 18.92 28.32
C VAL A 233 11.53 19.47 29.18
N ASP A 234 11.79 20.76 29.05
CA ASP A 234 12.56 21.51 30.04
C ASP A 234 11.73 21.59 31.32
N GLN A 235 12.17 20.91 32.37
CA GLN A 235 11.45 20.81 33.64
C GLN A 235 11.32 22.17 34.36
N ALA A 236 12.23 23.12 34.10
CA ALA A 236 12.21 24.43 34.75
C ALA A 236 11.29 25.42 34.04
N THR A 237 11.18 25.31 32.71
CA THR A 237 10.41 26.28 31.89
C THR A 237 9.15 25.70 31.27
N GLY A 238 8.93 24.39 31.36
CA GLY A 238 7.85 23.67 30.69
C GLY A 238 7.98 23.62 29.16
N ARG A 239 9.06 24.20 28.58
CA ARG A 239 9.23 24.28 27.14
C ARG A 239 9.58 22.93 26.54
N VAL A 240 8.81 22.57 25.52
CA VAL A 240 9.01 21.35 24.74
C VAL A 240 10.00 21.61 23.60
N HIS A 241 11.07 20.82 23.54
CA HIS A 241 11.96 20.76 22.39
C HIS A 241 12.03 19.34 21.84
N TYR A 242 12.21 19.22 20.52
CA TYR A 242 12.30 17.91 19.85
C TYR A 242 13.74 17.58 19.52
N ARG A 243 14.19 16.41 19.95
CA ARG A 243 15.51 15.88 19.60
C ARG A 243 15.39 14.65 18.73
N THR A 244 16.09 14.65 17.60
CA THR A 244 16.26 13.44 16.79
C THR A 244 17.18 12.46 17.53
N THR A 245 16.68 11.27 17.81
CA THR A 245 17.42 10.21 18.51
C THR A 245 17.34 8.92 17.72
N THR A 246 18.46 8.19 17.68
CA THR A 246 18.52 6.85 17.08
C THR A 246 18.13 5.81 18.12
N VAL A 247 17.08 5.04 17.86
CA VAL A 247 16.61 3.94 18.73
C VAL A 247 16.67 2.61 17.97
N ARG A 248 16.77 1.49 18.69
CA ARG A 248 16.67 0.16 18.04
C ARG A 248 15.25 -0.06 17.50
N LYS A 249 15.15 -0.67 16.32
CA LYS A 249 13.86 -1.17 15.82
C LYS A 249 13.42 -2.36 16.67
N GLN A 250 12.14 -2.43 16.99
CA GLN A 250 11.51 -3.57 17.64
C GLN A 250 10.42 -4.11 16.71
N LEU A 251 10.76 -5.12 15.92
CA LEU A 251 9.80 -5.86 15.07
C LEU A 251 9.49 -7.26 15.64
N PHE A 252 10.10 -7.60 16.77
CA PHE A 252 9.96 -8.88 17.45
C PHE A 252 9.76 -8.64 18.95
N GLY A 253 8.51 -8.72 19.41
CA GLY A 253 8.08 -8.57 20.80
C GLY A 253 7.61 -9.92 21.35
N ASP A 254 7.96 -10.24 22.60
CA ASP A 254 7.51 -11.48 23.28
C ASP A 254 7.74 -12.78 22.49
N ASN A 255 8.88 -12.86 21.80
CA ASN A 255 9.27 -13.98 20.93
C ASN A 255 8.32 -14.22 19.74
N ARG A 256 7.51 -13.22 19.39
CA ARG A 256 6.59 -13.21 18.25
C ARG A 256 6.88 -11.99 17.37
N GLY A 257 6.54 -12.08 16.10
CA GLY A 257 6.73 -11.00 15.14
C GLY A 257 7.16 -11.52 13.78
N PHE A 258 7.68 -10.61 12.96
CA PHE A 258 8.06 -10.92 11.59
C PHE A 258 9.56 -10.70 11.40
N VAL A 259 10.21 -11.63 10.70
CA VAL A 259 11.57 -11.46 10.21
C VAL A 259 11.51 -11.39 8.69
N THR A 260 12.13 -10.36 8.12
CA THR A 260 12.31 -10.24 6.67
C THR A 260 13.76 -10.57 6.33
N VAL A 261 13.95 -11.60 5.52
CA VAL A 261 15.25 -12.07 5.03
C VAL A 261 15.23 -12.16 3.51
N ASN A 262 16.41 -12.15 2.90
CA ASN A 262 16.54 -12.25 1.45
C ASN A 262 16.24 -13.68 0.94
N ASP A 263 16.49 -14.69 1.77
CA ASP A 263 16.18 -16.09 1.49
C ASP A 263 15.38 -16.69 2.66
N ALA A 264 14.06 -16.51 2.59
CA ALA A 264 13.14 -17.03 3.60
C ALA A 264 13.09 -18.56 3.63
N PRO A 265 13.06 -19.28 2.47
CA PRO A 265 13.15 -20.73 2.45
C PRO A 265 14.41 -21.29 3.15
N ALA A 266 15.59 -20.73 2.87
CA ALA A 266 16.83 -21.19 3.51
C ALA A 266 16.82 -20.94 5.02
N MET A 267 16.36 -19.75 5.47
CA MET A 267 16.22 -19.47 6.90
C MET A 267 15.23 -20.43 7.58
N ALA A 268 14.08 -20.69 6.95
CA ALA A 268 13.09 -21.63 7.48
C ALA A 268 13.65 -23.07 7.56
N SER A 269 14.38 -23.50 6.52
CA SER A 269 15.02 -24.83 6.49
C SER A 269 16.10 -24.96 7.57
N GLN A 270 16.97 -23.96 7.74
CA GLN A 270 18.01 -23.95 8.78
C GLN A 270 17.40 -23.93 10.18
N LEU A 271 16.35 -23.13 10.40
CA LEU A 271 15.64 -23.09 11.65
C LEU A 271 15.00 -24.45 11.96
N GLY A 272 14.36 -25.07 10.97
CA GLY A 272 13.77 -26.40 11.10
C GLY A 272 14.80 -27.46 11.49
N ARG A 273 15.94 -27.53 10.78
CA ARG A 273 17.03 -28.46 11.13
C ARG A 273 17.52 -28.26 12.55
N HIS A 274 17.77 -27.02 12.94
CA HIS A 274 18.26 -26.71 14.28
C HIS A 274 17.25 -27.09 15.38
N LEU A 275 15.95 -26.88 15.16
CA LEU A 275 14.91 -27.32 16.10
C LEU A 275 14.89 -28.85 16.22
N THR A 276 14.98 -29.58 15.10
CA THR A 276 15.01 -31.05 15.11
C THR A 276 16.25 -31.61 15.80
N GLU A 277 17.44 -31.05 15.51
CA GLU A 277 18.71 -31.46 16.12
C GLU A 277 18.71 -31.23 17.64
N THR A 278 18.13 -30.13 18.10
CA THR A 278 18.07 -29.79 19.53
C THR A 278 17.00 -30.60 20.27
N SER A 279 15.93 -31.03 19.58
CA SER A 279 14.91 -31.92 20.16
C SER A 279 15.34 -33.38 20.24
N ALA A 280 16.35 -33.80 19.47
CA ALA A 280 16.92 -35.14 19.53
C ALA A 280 17.99 -35.32 20.63
N GLY A 281 18.36 -34.23 21.33
CA GLY A 281 19.44 -34.21 22.34
C GLY A 281 18.99 -34.01 23.79
N ASP A 282 17.68 -33.97 24.07
CA ASP A 282 17.14 -34.04 25.44
C ASP A 282 16.85 -35.53 25.76
N PRO A 283 17.66 -36.24 26.58
CA PRO A 283 17.29 -37.54 27.13
C PRO A 283 16.13 -37.45 28.14
#